data_AF-B8HHJ3-F1
#
_entry.id   AF-B8HHJ3-F1
#
_cell.length_a   1.000
_cell.length_b   1.000
_cell.length_c   1.000
_cell.angle_alpha   90.00
_cell.angle_beta   90.00
_cell.angle_gamma   90.00
#
_symmetry.space_group_name_H-M   'P 1'
#
loop_
_entity.id
_entity.type
_entity.pdbx_description
1 polymer ?
#
loop_
_entity_poly.entity_id
_entity_poly.type
_entity_poly.pdbx_seq_one_letter_code
_entity_poly.pdbx_strand_id
1 'polypeptide(L)'
;MSGMTENPVPVTAAPYLQQTQVWTDVHGNTHLLEDMTANYLRNVLSYLEHKADELYGAEQEEVVRAQLVEVFEPCRYPHGVPPLEFATAREWLQSTPLVKAMTELLGERPARH
;
A
#
# COMPACT_ATOMS: atom_id res chain seq x y z
N MET A 1 25.93 25.82 -12.71
CA MET A 1 25.23 25.42 -11.48
C MET A 1 23.87 24.89 -11.91
N SER A 2 23.76 23.59 -12.16
CA SER A 2 22.49 22.98 -12.59
C SER A 2 21.67 22.70 -11.35
N GLY A 3 20.57 23.44 -11.22
CA GLY A 3 19.57 23.24 -10.17
C GLY A 3 18.93 21.87 -10.33
N MET A 4 18.78 21.21 -9.19
CA MET A 4 18.07 19.96 -9.01
C MET A 4 16.66 20.08 -9.57
N THR A 5 16.28 19.21 -10.51
CA THR A 5 14.87 18.82 -10.67
C THR A 5 14.78 17.43 -10.07
N GLU A 6 14.45 17.39 -8.78
CA GLU A 6 14.02 16.18 -8.10
C GLU A 6 12.84 15.61 -8.90
N ASN A 7 13.03 14.42 -9.47
CA ASN A 7 11.92 13.67 -10.04
C ASN A 7 10.87 13.47 -8.95
N PRO A 8 9.60 13.84 -9.17
CA PRO A 8 8.56 13.48 -8.23
C PRO A 8 8.47 11.95 -8.22
N VAL A 9 8.83 11.36 -7.08
CA VAL A 9 8.64 9.94 -6.81
C VAL A 9 7.15 9.63 -7.05
N PRO A 10 6.80 8.59 -7.82
CA PRO A 10 5.40 8.21 -7.98
C PRO A 10 4.84 7.92 -6.60
N VAL A 11 3.85 8.72 -6.18
CA VAL A 11 3.13 8.54 -4.93
C VAL A 11 2.16 7.39 -5.20
N THR A 12 2.62 6.17 -4.90
CA THR A 12 1.81 4.94 -4.89
C THR A 12 0.63 5.08 -3.94
N ALA A 13 -0.44 4.31 -4.20
CA ALA A 13 -1.63 4.45 -3.39
C ALA A 13 -1.37 4.05 -1.95
N ALA A 14 -2.13 4.74 -1.10
CA ALA A 14 -2.10 4.62 0.34
C ALA A 14 -0.65 4.62 0.89
N PRO A 15 0.00 5.79 1.04
CA PRO A 15 1.32 5.87 1.67
C PRO A 15 1.39 5.17 3.04
N TYR A 16 0.23 4.95 3.67
CA TYR A 16 0.08 4.17 4.89
C TYR A 16 0.30 2.65 4.73
N LEU A 17 0.04 2.03 3.56
CA LEU A 17 0.30 0.61 3.31
C LEU A 17 1.79 0.30 3.11
N GLN A 18 2.60 1.32 2.80
CA GLN A 18 4.05 1.22 2.66
C GLN A 18 4.79 1.35 4.01
N GLN A 19 4.06 1.68 5.08
CA GLN A 19 4.63 1.84 6.42
C GLN A 19 4.89 0.48 7.06
N THR A 20 5.99 0.35 7.81
CA THR A 20 6.36 -0.90 8.51
C THR A 20 6.34 -0.78 10.03
N GLN A 21 6.24 0.44 10.56
CA GLN A 21 6.32 0.71 12.01
C GLN A 21 5.05 1.31 12.59
N VAL A 22 4.21 1.90 11.74
CA VAL A 22 3.01 2.62 12.17
C VAL A 22 1.80 2.22 11.35
N TRP A 23 0.64 2.27 11.99
CA TRP A 23 -0.67 2.20 11.36
C TRP A 23 -1.41 3.50 11.64
N THR A 24 -1.95 4.15 10.60
CA THR A 24 -2.84 5.30 10.79
C THR A 24 -4.27 4.86 10.52
N ASP A 25 -5.15 4.99 11.51
CA ASP A 25 -6.55 4.59 11.37
C ASP A 25 -7.38 5.60 10.56
N VAL A 26 -8.65 5.26 10.30
CA VAL A 26 -9.59 6.10 9.55
C VAL A 26 -9.94 7.42 10.21
N HIS A 27 -9.61 7.58 11.49
CA HIS A 27 -9.78 8.82 12.25
C HIS A 27 -8.51 9.67 12.27
N GLY A 28 -7.42 9.20 11.65
CA GLY A 28 -6.14 9.89 11.61
C GLY A 28 -5.26 9.66 12.83
N ASN A 29 -5.59 8.72 13.72
CA ASN A 29 -4.70 8.39 14.83
C ASN A 29 -3.61 7.43 14.38
N THR A 30 -2.37 7.73 14.76
CA THR A 30 -1.20 6.89 14.47
C THR A 30 -0.92 5.96 15.65
N HIS A 31 -0.75 4.68 15.36
CA HIS A 31 -0.44 3.62 16.30
C HIS A 31 0.90 3.00 15.94
N LEU A 32 1.81 2.84 16.90
CA LEU A 32 3.03 2.06 16.70
C LEU A 32 2.67 0.57 16.67
N LEU A 33 3.10 -0.16 15.65
CA LEU A 33 2.74 -1.57 15.50
C LEU A 33 3.24 -2.43 16.68
N GLU A 34 4.40 -2.07 17.24
CA GLU A 34 4.96 -2.76 18.40
C GLU A 34 4.10 -2.61 19.67
N ASP A 35 3.39 -1.49 19.82
CA ASP A 35 2.51 -1.23 20.97
C ASP A 35 1.11 -1.85 20.79
N MET A 36 0.75 -2.21 19.55
CA MET A 36 -0.57 -2.79 19.26
C MET A 36 -0.71 -4.20 19.84
N THR A 37 -1.80 -4.44 20.54
CA THR A 37 -2.13 -5.79 21.01
C THR A 37 -2.36 -6.75 19.83
N ALA A 38 -2.15 -8.05 20.05
CA ALA A 38 -2.42 -9.07 19.01
C ALA A 38 -3.88 -9.04 18.52
N ASN A 39 -4.85 -8.74 19.38
CA ASN A 39 -6.24 -8.59 18.98
C ASN A 39 -6.44 -7.37 18.08
N TYR A 40 -5.79 -6.25 18.41
CA TYR A 40 -5.91 -5.05 17.60
C TYR A 40 -5.22 -5.22 16.23
N LEU A 41 -4.05 -5.86 16.16
CA LEU A 41 -3.40 -6.24 14.90
C LEU A 41 -4.31 -7.10 14.01
N ARG A 42 -4.98 -8.12 14.59
CA ARG A 42 -5.95 -8.95 13.84
C ARG A 42 -7.15 -8.15 13.35
N ASN A 43 -7.67 -7.22 14.15
CA ASN A 43 -8.77 -6.36 13.75
C ASN A 43 -8.38 -5.45 12.59
N VAL A 44 -7.17 -4.88 12.62
CA VAL A 44 -6.66 -4.06 11.51
C VAL A 44 -6.46 -4.88 10.25
N LEU A 45 -5.87 -6.08 10.34
CA LEU A 45 -5.73 -6.98 9.19
C LEU A 45 -7.10 -7.35 8.59
N SER A 46 -8.08 -7.71 9.41
CA SER A 46 -9.45 -8.03 8.96
C SER A 46 -10.14 -6.83 8.29
N TYR A 47 -9.92 -5.63 8.83
CA TYR A 47 -10.40 -4.39 8.22
C TYR A 47 -9.75 -4.15 6.85
N LEU A 48 -8.43 -4.29 6.75
CA LEU A 48 -7.70 -4.13 5.48
C LEU A 48 -8.14 -5.17 4.44
N GLU A 49 -8.35 -6.43 4.85
CA GLU A 49 -8.87 -7.47 3.96
C GLU A 49 -10.27 -7.12 3.43
N HIS A 50 -11.17 -6.59 4.27
CA HIS A 50 -12.49 -6.11 3.82
C HIS A 50 -12.41 -4.92 2.85
N LYS A 51 -11.32 -4.15 2.92
CA LYS A 51 -11.07 -2.99 2.06
C LYS A 51 -10.19 -3.29 0.85
N ALA A 52 -9.72 -4.54 0.69
CA ALA A 52 -8.73 -4.90 -0.31
C ALA A 52 -9.13 -4.46 -1.73
N ASP A 53 -10.38 -4.73 -2.15
CA ASP A 53 -10.84 -4.40 -3.51
C ASP A 53 -10.91 -2.89 -3.76
N GLU A 54 -11.37 -2.12 -2.77
CA GLU A 54 -11.45 -0.65 -2.84
C GLU A 54 -10.04 -0.04 -2.91
N LEU A 55 -9.14 -0.51 -2.05
CA LEU A 55 -7.75 -0.07 -1.99
C LEU A 55 -6.98 -0.44 -3.25
N TYR A 56 -7.20 -1.64 -3.77
CA TYR A 56 -6.58 -2.11 -5.01
C TYR A 56 -7.09 -1.31 -6.21
N GLY A 57 -8.39 -1.05 -6.30
CA GLY A 57 -8.96 -0.20 -7.34
C GLY A 57 -8.35 1.21 -7.36
N ALA A 58 -8.18 1.81 -6.17
CA ALA A 58 -7.55 3.12 -6.04
C ALA A 58 -6.06 3.10 -6.45
N GLU A 59 -5.30 2.05 -6.10
CA GLU A 59 -3.93 1.85 -6.60
C GLU A 59 -3.89 1.78 -8.12
N GLN A 60 -4.78 1.00 -8.73
CA GLN A 60 -4.81 0.85 -10.18
C GLN A 60 -5.17 2.14 -10.91
N GLU A 61 -6.14 2.92 -10.41
CA GLU A 61 -6.46 4.22 -10.98
C GLU A 61 -5.26 5.18 -10.93
N GLU A 62 -4.50 5.17 -9.83
CA GLU A 62 -3.34 6.06 -9.69
C GLU A 62 -2.19 5.63 -10.59
N VAL A 63 -1.92 4.32 -10.70
CA VAL A 63 -0.93 3.78 -11.64
C VAL A 63 -1.28 4.16 -13.08
N VAL A 64 -2.56 4.01 -13.48
CA VAL A 64 -3.03 4.42 -14.81
C VAL A 64 -2.91 5.94 -15.00
N ARG A 65 -3.24 6.73 -13.99
CA ARG A 65 -3.11 8.19 -14.03
C ARG A 65 -1.65 8.62 -14.22
N ALA A 66 -0.73 8.05 -13.43
CA ALA A 66 0.70 8.33 -13.54
C ALA A 66 1.22 8.00 -14.95
N GLN A 67 0.83 6.85 -15.51
CA GLN A 67 1.17 6.47 -16.88
C GLN A 67 0.60 7.43 -17.92
N LEU A 68 -0.65 7.89 -17.76
CA LEU A 68 -1.26 8.86 -18.67
C LEU A 68 -0.54 10.21 -18.64
N VAL A 69 -0.11 10.67 -17.45
CA VAL A 69 0.66 11.91 -17.30
C VAL A 69 2.02 11.79 -18.00
N GLU A 70 2.70 10.65 -17.90
CA GLU A 70 3.95 10.40 -18.65
C GLU A 70 3.74 10.38 -20.18
N VAL A 71 2.57 9.94 -20.66
CA VAL A 71 2.23 9.90 -22.10
C VAL A 71 2.00 11.29 -22.72
N PHE A 72 1.79 12.35 -21.91
CA PHE A 72 1.66 13.72 -22.43
C PHE A 72 3.00 14.43 -22.69
N GLU A 73 4.15 13.82 -22.41
CA GLU A 73 5.38 14.15 -23.16
C GLU A 73 5.23 13.64 -24.61
N PRO A 74 5.51 14.45 -25.64
CA PRO A 74 5.06 14.14 -26.99
C PRO A 74 5.93 13.04 -27.59
N CYS A 75 5.58 11.76 -27.39
CA CYS A 75 5.65 10.72 -28.43
C CYS A 75 5.21 9.32 -27.98
N ARG A 76 4.29 8.76 -28.77
CA ARG A 76 3.99 7.34 -28.99
C ARG A 76 3.32 6.61 -27.82
N TYR A 77 2.03 6.30 -28.01
CA TYR A 77 1.36 5.20 -27.30
C TYR A 77 2.28 3.97 -27.26
N PRO A 78 2.83 3.60 -26.11
CA PRO A 78 3.59 2.38 -25.97
C PRO A 78 2.60 1.23 -25.83
N HIS A 79 2.74 0.21 -26.68
CA HIS A 79 2.15 -1.08 -26.40
C HIS A 79 2.75 -1.61 -25.10
N GLY A 80 1.94 -1.73 -24.05
CA GLY A 80 2.36 -2.36 -22.81
C GLY A 80 1.69 -1.74 -21.60
N VAL A 81 0.39 -2.00 -21.42
CA VAL A 81 -0.17 -1.98 -20.06
C VAL A 81 0.64 -3.04 -19.30
N PRO A 82 1.43 -2.69 -18.26
CA PRO A 82 2.09 -3.70 -17.47
C PRO A 82 1.01 -4.62 -16.92
N PRO A 83 1.16 -5.96 -17.03
CA PRO A 83 0.21 -6.85 -16.38
C PRO A 83 0.16 -6.47 -14.91
N LEU A 84 -1.05 -6.34 -14.38
CA LEU A 84 -1.30 -6.26 -12.95
C LEU A 84 -0.47 -7.38 -12.31
N GLU A 85 0.61 -7.03 -11.59
CA GLU A 85 1.56 -8.03 -11.07
C GLU A 85 0.88 -9.03 -10.12
N PHE A 86 -0.31 -8.67 -9.62
CA PHE A 86 -1.14 -9.47 -8.73
C PHE A 86 -2.45 -9.89 -9.42
N ALA A 87 -2.82 -11.17 -9.27
CA ALA A 87 -4.03 -11.70 -9.87
C ALA A 87 -5.28 -11.30 -9.06
N THR A 88 -5.13 -10.96 -7.77
CA THR A 88 -6.24 -10.52 -6.90
C THR A 88 -5.84 -9.37 -5.97
N ALA A 89 -6.84 -8.59 -5.53
CA ALA A 89 -6.65 -7.54 -4.52
C ALA A 89 -6.10 -8.08 -3.19
N ARG A 90 -6.46 -9.32 -2.84
CA ARG A 90 -5.94 -10.01 -1.66
C ARG A 90 -4.44 -10.29 -1.77
N GLU A 91 -3.99 -10.83 -2.90
CA GLU A 91 -2.57 -11.09 -3.15
C GLU A 91 -1.75 -9.79 -3.12
N TRP A 92 -2.27 -8.74 -3.76
CA TRP A 92 -1.67 -7.41 -3.67
C TRP A 92 -1.58 -6.91 -2.23
N LEU A 93 -2.67 -6.97 -1.47
CA LEU A 93 -2.69 -6.52 -0.08
C LEU A 93 -1.67 -7.28 0.79
N GLN A 94 -1.56 -8.60 0.61
CA GLN A 94 -0.59 -9.43 1.31
C GLN A 94 0.86 -9.13 0.92
N SER A 95 1.08 -8.54 -0.25
CA SER A 95 2.40 -8.11 -0.69
C SER A 95 2.87 -6.81 -0.01
N THR A 96 1.94 -6.03 0.57
CA THR A 96 2.25 -4.71 1.15
C THR A 96 3.15 -4.81 2.37
N PRO A 97 4.09 -3.85 2.56
CA PRO A 97 4.98 -3.82 3.72
C PRO A 97 4.24 -3.83 5.06
N LEU A 98 3.13 -3.08 5.18
CA LEU A 98 2.35 -2.99 6.41
C LEU A 98 1.78 -4.35 6.82
N VAL A 99 1.15 -5.06 5.88
CA VAL A 99 0.52 -6.36 6.16
C VAL A 99 1.56 -7.42 6.51
N LYS A 100 2.71 -7.40 5.85
CA LYS A 100 3.85 -8.27 6.19
C LYS A 100 4.32 -8.01 7.63
N ALA A 101 4.59 -6.75 7.99
CA ALA A 101 5.03 -6.37 9.33
C ALA A 101 4.01 -6.77 10.42
N MET A 102 2.71 -6.53 10.19
CA MET A 102 1.66 -6.95 11.13
C MET A 102 1.57 -8.48 11.27
N THR A 103 1.77 -9.23 10.18
CA THR A 103 1.75 -10.69 10.18
C THR A 103 2.94 -11.27 10.93
N GLU A 104 4.13 -10.70 10.74
CA GLU A 104 5.35 -11.06 11.48
C GLU A 104 5.16 -10.85 12.99
N LEU A 105 4.67 -9.67 13.40
CA LEU A 105 4.39 -9.35 14.81
C LEU A 105 3.35 -10.30 15.44
N LEU A 106 2.37 -10.78 14.66
CA LEU A 106 1.42 -11.78 15.13
C LEU A 106 2.04 -13.17 15.30
N GLY A 107 3.00 -13.53 14.43
CA GLY A 107 3.76 -14.78 14.55
C GLY A 107 4.61 -14.82 15.83
N GLU A 108 5.16 -13.68 16.23
CA GLU A 108 5.96 -13.54 17.46
C GLU A 108 5.11 -13.48 18.75
N ARG A 109 3.81 -13.17 18.64
CA ARG A 109 2.90 -12.94 19.76
C ARG A 109 1.83 -14.04 19.81
N PRO A 110 2.08 -15.18 20.47
CA PRO A 110 1.03 -16.20 20.65
C PRO A 110 -0.17 -15.58 21.38
N ALA A 111 -1.38 -15.92 20.90
CA ALA A 111 -2.62 -15.49 21.54
C ALA A 111 -2.61 -15.93 23.00
N ARG A 112 -2.44 -14.99 23.93
CA ARG A 112 -2.67 -15.27 25.34
C ARG A 112 -4.18 -15.36 25.53
N HIS A 113 -4.65 -16.59 25.71
CA HIS A 113 -6.01 -16.93 26.16
C HIS A 113 -6.22 -16.50 27.60
#